data_AF-A0A349J2S1-F1
#
_entry.id   AF-A0A349J2S1-F1
#
_cell.length_a   1.000
_cell.length_b   1.000
_cell.length_c   1.000
_cell.angle_alpha   90.00
_cell.angle_beta   90.00
_cell.angle_gamma   90.00
#
_symmetry.space_group_name_H-M   'P 1'
#
loop_
_entity.id
_entity.type
_entity.pdbx_description
1 polymer ?
#
loop_
_entity_poly.entity_id
_entity_poly.type
_entity_poly.pdbx_seq_one_letter_code
_entity_poly.pdbx_strand_id
1 'polypeptide(L)' 'MEEEISAPNGNILKQLIKQDLTLQGVEELTARIAVLKEEITRAEAMLESKRGSLNDAEALFK' A
#
# COMPACT_ATOMS: atom_id res chain seq x y z
N MET A 1 27.88 0.50 -11.97
CA MET A 1 27.23 -0.24 -10.87
C MET A 1 25.76 -0.02 -11.08
N GLU A 2 25.07 -0.99 -11.67
CA GLU A 2 23.62 -0.91 -11.82
C GLU A 2 23.05 -1.04 -10.41
N GLU A 3 22.52 0.05 -9.87
CA GLU A 3 21.77 -0.01 -8.62
C GLU A 3 20.52 -0.86 -8.91
N GLU A 4 20.56 -2.10 -8.44
CA GLU A 4 19.38 -2.94 -8.35
C GLU A 4 18.39 -2.20 -7.46
N ILE A 5 17.36 -1.58 -8.07
CA ILE A 5 16.29 -0.89 -7.36
C ILE A 5 15.49 -1.98 -6.65
N SER A 6 15.98 -2.41 -5.50
CA SER A 6 15.24 -3.26 -4.57
C SER A 6 14.10 -2.41 -4.05
N ALA A 7 12.92 -2.59 -4.65
CA ALA A 7 11.71 -1.92 -4.22
C ALA A 7 11.57 -2.10 -2.69
N PRO A 8 11.34 -1.02 -1.91
CA PRO A 8 11.30 -1.14 -0.45
C PRO A 8 10.21 -2.11 -0.02
N ASN A 9 10.62 -3.32 0.37
CA ASN A 9 9.71 -4.41 0.71
C ASN A 9 9.07 -4.14 2.08
N GLY A 10 7.81 -3.68 2.13
CA GLY A 10 6.90 -3.67 3.30
C GLY A 10 7.38 -3.00 4.61
N ASN A 11 8.63 -2.56 4.68
CA ASN A 11 9.30 -2.08 5.88
C ASN A 11 8.79 -0.67 6.27
N ILE A 12 8.50 0.16 5.26
CA ILE A 12 8.03 1.54 5.44
C ILE A 12 6.68 1.57 6.18
N LEU A 13 5.73 0.70 5.82
CA LEU A 13 4.45 0.58 6.53
C LEU A 13 4.64 0.15 7.99
N LYS A 14 5.55 -0.79 8.25
CA LYS A 14 5.88 -1.22 9.62
C LYS A 14 6.56 -0.12 10.44
N GLN A 15 7.32 0.76 9.81
CA GLN A 15 7.90 1.93 10.47
C GLN A 15 6.84 3.00 10.74
N LEU A 16 5.93 3.23 9.79
CA LEU A 16 4.85 4.21 9.89
C LEU A 16 3.95 3.94 11.12
N ILE A 17 3.57 2.68 11.36
CA ILE A 17 2.72 2.30 12.51
C ILE A 17 3.41 2.41 13.87
N LYS A 18 4.74 2.54 13.91
CA LYS A 18 5.52 2.70 15.16
C LYS A 18 5.70 4.16 15.55
N GLN A 19 5.30 5.11 14.71
CA GLN A 19 5.42 6.53 15.02
C GLN A 19 4.45 6.92 16.14
N ASP A 20 4.94 7.71 17.09
CA ASP A 20 4.12 8.25 18.16
C ASP A 20 3.22 9.37 17.62
N LEU A 21 1.92 9.11 17.58
CA LEU A 21 0.91 10.05 17.08
C LEU A 21 0.61 11.18 18.07
N THR A 22 1.00 11.04 19.34
CA THR A 22 0.79 12.11 20.34
C THR A 22 1.64 13.35 20.07
N LEU A 23 2.68 13.19 19.25
CA LEU A 23 3.55 14.27 18.79
C LEU A 23 3.00 15.04 17.58
N GLN A 24 1.89 14.58 16.98
CA GLN A 24 1.29 15.19 15.80
C GLN A 24 0.09 16.07 16.16
N GLY A 25 0.01 17.24 15.52
CA GLY A 25 -1.12 18.15 15.62
C GLY A 25 -2.35 17.69 14.82
N VAL A 26 -3.48 18.38 15.00
CA VAL A 26 -4.75 18.07 14.30
C VAL A 26 -4.59 18.08 12.77
N GLU A 27 -3.89 19.07 12.22
CA GLU A 27 -3.69 19.19 10.78
C GLU A 27 -2.80 18.06 10.23
N GLU A 28 -1.73 17.72 10.93
CA GLU A 28 -0.81 16.64 10.57
C GLU A 28 -1.51 15.29 10.59
N LEU A 29 -2.30 15.02 11.63
CA LEU A 29 -3.12 13.81 11.73
C LEU A 29 -4.17 13.75 10.62
N THR A 30 -4.79 14.88 10.29
CA THR A 30 -5.79 14.97 9.20
C THR A 30 -5.15 14.65 7.85
N ALA A 31 -4.00 15.27 7.54
CA ALA A 31 -3.26 15.01 6.32
C ALA A 31 -2.78 13.56 6.24
N ARG A 32 -2.26 13.01 7.34
CA ARG A 32 -1.87 11.60 7.45
C ARG A 32 -3.03 10.66 7.13
N ILE A 33 -4.21 10.91 7.70
CA ILE A 33 -5.41 10.09 7.45
C ILE A 33 -5.81 10.13 5.98
N ALA A 34 -5.77 11.30 5.34
CA ALA A 34 -6.12 11.45 3.93
C ALA A 34 -5.22 10.57 3.04
N VAL A 35 -3.90 10.67 3.23
CA VAL A 35 -2.91 9.87 2.48
C VAL A 35 -3.11 8.37 2.70
N LEU A 36 -3.33 7.95 3.95
CA LEU A 36 -3.54 6.53 4.26
C LEU A 36 -4.80 5.95 3.61
N LYS A 37 -5.88 6.73 3.51
CA LYS A 37 -7.12 6.30 2.83
C LYS A 37 -6.94 6.16 1.32
N GLU A 38 -6.21 7.08 0.71
CA GLU A 38 -5.85 6.98 -0.71
C GLU A 38 -5.02 5.72 -0.98
N GLU A 39 -4.06 5.42 -0.09
CA GLU A 39 -3.23 4.21 -0.23
C GLU A 39 -4.05 2.92 -0.07
N ILE A 40 -5.00 2.88 0.87
CA ILE A 40 -5.93 1.74 1.00
C ILE A 40 -6.71 1.54 -0.30
N THR A 41 -7.27 2.61 -0.85
CA THR A 41 -8.04 2.56 -2.09
C THR A 41 -7.18 2.02 -3.24
N ARG A 42 -5.92 2.47 -3.34
CA ARG A 42 -4.97 1.99 -4.34
C ARG A 42 -4.63 0.50 -4.16
N ALA A 43 -4.39 0.06 -2.92
CA ALA A 43 -4.08 -1.32 -2.61
C ALA A 43 -5.26 -2.27 -2.91
N GLU A 44 -6.49 -1.85 -2.60
CA GLU A 44 -7.71 -2.57 -2.92
C GLU A 44 -7.91 -2.71 -4.43
N ALA A 45 -7.72 -1.63 -5.21
CA ALA A 45 -7.81 -1.67 -6.66
C ALA A 45 -6.78 -2.64 -7.28
N MET A 46 -5.55 -2.65 -6.77
CA MET A 46 -4.51 -3.59 -7.21
C MET A 46 -4.83 -5.04 -6.84
N LEU A 47 -5.40 -5.27 -5.66
CA LEU A 47 -5.82 -6.60 -5.24
C LEU A 47 -6.92 -7.13 -6.16
N GLU A 48 -7.90 -6.31 -6.49
CA GLU A 48 -9.00 -6.69 -7.37
C GLU A 48 -8.52 -6.98 -8.78
N SER A 49 -7.64 -6.14 -9.33
CA SER A 49 -7.00 -6.38 -10.64
C SER A 49 -6.27 -7.73 -10.70
N LYS A 50 -5.55 -8.08 -9.62
CA LYS A 50 -4.86 -9.38 -9.53
C LYS A 50 -5.82 -10.56 -9.41
N ARG A 51 -6.93 -10.42 -8.67
CA ARG A 51 -7.96 -11.45 -8.56
C ARG A 51 -8.68 -11.68 -9.87
N GLY A 52 -9.03 -10.62 -10.60
CA GLY A 52 -9.60 -10.72 -11.95
C GLY A 52 -8.67 -11.47 -12.89
N SER A 53 -7.39 -11.10 -12.90
CA SER A 53 -6.38 -11.78 -13.72
C SER A 53 -6.22 -13.27 -13.37
N LEU A 54 -6.31 -13.61 -12.09
CA LEU A 54 -6.26 -15.01 -11.63
C LEU A 54 -7.47 -15.81 -12.10
N ASN A 55 -8.67 -15.24 -11.96
CA ASN A 55 -9.92 -15.89 -12.40
C ASN A 55 -9.93 -16.13 -13.92
N ASP A 56 -9.46 -15.15 -14.71
CA ASP A 56 -9.36 -15.29 -16.17
C ASP A 56 -8.34 -16.35 -16.57
N ALA A 57 -7.20 -16.43 -15.87
CA ALA A 57 -6.22 -17.48 -16.06
C ALA A 57 -6.79 -18.87 -15.72
N GLU A 58 -7.48 -19.01 -14.59
CA GLU A 58 -8.11 -20.28 -14.20
C GLU A 58 -9.21 -20.74 -15.17
N ALA A 59 -9.92 -19.81 -15.82
CA ALA A 59 -10.91 -20.12 -16.86
C ALA A 59 -10.28 -20.59 -18.19
N LEU A 60 -9.05 -20.15 -18.50
CA LEU A 60 -8.31 -20.54 -19.70
C LEU A 60 -7.63 -21.92 -19.59
N PHE A 61 -7.37 -22.39 -18.36
CA PHE A 61 -6.66 -23.65 -18.10
C PHE A 61 -7.57 -24.79 -17.58
N LYS A 62 -8.89 -24.64 -17.65
CA LYS A 62 -9.89 -25.70 -17.45
C LYS A 62 -10.54 -26.10 -18.77
#